data_AF-A0A2U1XM79-F1
#
_entry.id   AF-A0A2U1XM79-F1
#
_cell.length_a   1.000
_cell.length_b   1.000
_cell.length_c   1.000
_cell.angle_alpha   90.00
_cell.angle_beta   90.00
_cell.angle_gamma   90.00
#
_symmetry.space_group_name_H-M   'P 1'
#
loop_
_entity.id
_entity.type
_entity.pdbx_description
1 polymer ?
#
loop_
_entity_poly.entity_id
_entity_poly.type
_entity_poly.pdbx_seq_one_letter_code
_entity_poly.pdbx_strand_id
1 'polypeptide(L)'
;MKVGFNQVEEIVATRCSMCHAAQPVWEGIATPPRGVVLEGDGIRRHAEQIRLQAGYSSAMPPANITGITPQERAVLAAWSGDIK
;
A
#
# COMPACT_ATOMS: atom_id res chain seq x y z
N MET A 1 -3.03 0.10 20.94
CA MET A 1 -2.16 1.12 20.33
C MET A 1 -2.70 1.40 18.93
N LYS A 2 -3.02 2.65 18.60
CA LYS A 2 -3.65 3.01 17.31
C LYS A 2 -2.56 3.17 16.25
N VAL A 3 -2.68 2.51 15.10
CA VAL A 3 -1.81 2.74 13.94
C VAL A 3 -2.14 4.11 13.35
N GLY A 4 -1.12 4.97 13.22
CA GLY A 4 -1.26 6.30 12.62
C GLY A 4 -1.06 6.29 11.10
N PHE A 5 -1.64 7.28 10.41
CA PHE A 5 -1.48 7.42 8.95
C PHE A 5 -0.02 7.47 8.51
N ASN A 6 0.84 8.21 9.21
CA ASN A 6 2.25 8.36 8.84
C ASN A 6 2.98 7.01 8.74
N GLN A 7 2.64 6.05 9.61
CA GLN A 7 3.23 4.71 9.57
C GLN A 7 2.78 3.92 8.33
N VAL A 8 1.52 4.08 7.93
CA VAL A 8 0.98 3.47 6.72
C VAL A 8 1.56 4.12 5.48
N GLU A 9 1.66 5.45 5.47
CA GLU A 9 2.25 6.23 4.38
C GLU A 9 3.70 5.82 4.12
N GLU A 10 4.52 5.66 5.17
CA GLU A 10 5.90 5.20 5.05
C GLU A 10 6.01 3.79 4.42
N ILE A 11 5.16 2.86 4.86
CA ILE A 11 5.11 1.51 4.31
C ILE A 11 4.67 1.55 2.84
N VAL A 12 3.61 2.28 2.52
CA VAL A 12 3.09 2.38 1.15
C VAL A 12 4.10 3.05 0.22
N ALA A 13 4.76 4.11 0.67
CA ALA A 13 5.83 4.78 -0.08
C ALA A 13 6.96 3.82 -0.44
N THR A 14 7.36 2.97 0.52
CA THR A 14 8.50 2.05 0.36
C THR A 14 8.13 0.79 -0.41
N ARG A 15 6.90 0.28 -0.25
CA ARG A 15 6.50 -1.06 -0.74
C ARG A 15 5.55 -1.03 -1.94
N CYS A 16 4.93 0.11 -2.26
CA CYS A 16 3.85 0.15 -3.25
C CYS A 16 4.04 1.24 -4.33
N SER A 17 4.65 2.38 -4.00
CA SER A 17 4.69 3.55 -4.90
C SER A 17 5.39 3.30 -6.23
N MET A 18 6.37 2.40 -6.30
CA MET A 18 7.06 2.08 -7.56
C MET A 18 6.11 1.58 -8.66
N CYS A 19 5.01 0.91 -8.27
CA CYS A 19 4.00 0.38 -9.19
C CYS A 19 2.70 1.21 -9.18
N HIS A 20 2.40 1.91 -8.08
CA HIS A 20 1.12 2.59 -7.83
C HIS A 20 1.23 4.13 -7.75
N ALA A 21 2.33 4.71 -8.25
CA ALA A 21 2.42 6.16 -8.49
C ALA A 21 1.58 6.59 -9.70
N ALA A 22 1.30 7.90 -9.82
CA ALA A 22 0.70 8.47 -11.02
C ALA A 22 1.59 8.24 -12.27
N GLN A 23 2.91 8.13 -12.05
CA GLN A 23 3.90 7.71 -13.04
C GLN A 23 4.71 6.55 -12.44
N PRO A 24 4.32 5.29 -12.69
CA PRO A 24 5.07 4.14 -12.21
C PRO A 24 6.49 4.12 -12.78
N VAL A 25 7.41 3.58 -11.99
CA VAL A 25 8.84 3.50 -12.32
C VAL A 25 9.37 2.07 -12.27
N TRP A 26 8.49 1.11 -12.02
CA TRP A 26 8.82 -0.31 -12.10
C TRP A 26 8.86 -0.78 -13.56
N GLU A 27 9.92 -1.48 -13.94
CA GLU A 27 10.10 -1.99 -15.30
C GLU A 27 8.91 -2.89 -15.71
N GLY A 28 8.36 -2.64 -16.90
CA GLY A 28 7.20 -3.37 -17.41
C GLY A 28 5.84 -2.89 -16.88
N ILE A 29 5.80 -1.87 -16.01
CA ILE A 29 4.55 -1.24 -15.55
C ILE A 29 4.46 0.16 -16.14
N ALA A 30 3.69 0.32 -17.23
CA ALA A 30 3.49 1.63 -17.87
C ALA A 30 2.41 2.49 -17.18
N THR A 31 1.46 1.86 -16.48
CA THR A 31 0.34 2.51 -15.81
C THR A 31 0.05 1.83 -14.48
N PRO A 32 -0.43 2.55 -13.46
CA PRO A 32 -0.74 1.96 -12.16
C PRO A 32 -1.73 0.79 -12.32
N PRO A 33 -1.43 -0.40 -11.78
CA PRO A 33 -2.30 -1.57 -11.92
C PRO A 33 -3.73 -1.26 -11.45
N ARG A 34 -4.71 -1.61 -12.29
CA ARG A 34 -6.15 -1.35 -12.06
C ARG A 34 -6.50 0.13 -11.81
N GLY A 35 -5.64 1.07 -12.24
CA GLY A 35 -5.83 2.50 -12.00
C GLY A 35 -5.69 2.92 -10.54
N VAL A 36 -5.14 2.05 -9.67
CA VAL A 36 -4.94 2.37 -8.25
C VAL A 36 -3.71 3.26 -8.10
N VAL A 37 -3.95 4.54 -7.80
CA VAL A 37 -2.90 5.53 -7.50
C VAL A 37 -2.86 5.78 -6.00
N LEU A 38 -1.68 5.61 -5.39
CA LEU A 38 -1.43 5.72 -3.95
C LEU A 38 -0.69 7.01 -3.55
N GLU A 39 -0.69 8.02 -4.41
CA GLU A 39 -0.20 9.37 -4.11
C GLU A 39 -1.35 10.31 -3.69
N GLY A 40 -1.00 11.40 -2.99
CA GLY A 40 -1.98 12.34 -2.43
C GLY A 40 -2.97 11.62 -1.51
N ASP A 41 -4.28 11.82 -1.74
CA ASP A 41 -5.32 11.13 -0.98
C ASP A 41 -5.51 9.65 -1.36
N GLY A 42 -4.71 9.12 -2.29
CA GLY A 42 -4.80 7.76 -2.81
C GLY A 42 -4.77 6.69 -1.72
N ILE A 43 -3.90 6.83 -0.72
CA ILE A 43 -3.78 5.89 0.39
C ILE A 43 -5.09 5.81 1.19
N ARG A 44 -5.71 6.97 1.47
CA ARG A 44 -6.98 7.04 2.21
C ARG A 44 -8.14 6.49 1.39
N ARG A 45 -8.21 6.85 0.10
CA ARG A 45 -9.24 6.36 -0.82
C ARG A 45 -9.20 4.84 -1.03
N HIS A 46 -8.03 4.23 -0.90
CA HIS A 46 -7.83 2.79 -1.10
C HIS A 46 -7.53 2.03 0.19
N ALA A 47 -7.92 2.57 1.35
CA ALA A 47 -7.56 2.01 2.65
C ALA A 47 -8.00 0.54 2.81
N GLU A 48 -9.21 0.22 2.39
CA GLU A 48 -9.73 -1.15 2.42
C GLU A 48 -8.91 -2.10 1.53
N GLN A 49 -8.59 -1.68 0.30
CA GLN A 49 -7.80 -2.48 -0.63
C GLN A 49 -6.38 -2.71 -0.11
N ILE A 50 -5.74 -1.69 0.48
CA ILE A 50 -4.40 -1.83 1.09
C ILE A 50 -4.46 -2.87 2.22
N ARG A 51 -5.48 -2.79 3.09
CA ARG A 51 -5.68 -3.77 4.16
C ARG A 51 -5.87 -5.18 3.63
N LEU A 52 -6.76 -5.37 2.66
CA LEU A 52 -7.07 -6.70 2.13
C LEU A 52 -5.89 -7.30 1.36
N GLN A 53 -5.25 -6.53 0.48
CA GLN A 53 -4.27 -7.04 -0.48
C GLN A 53 -2.85 -7.14 0.13
N ALA A 54 -2.48 -6.22 1.01
CA ALA A 54 -1.14 -6.19 1.60
C ALA A 54 -1.12 -6.50 3.11
N GLY A 55 -2.18 -6.16 3.85
CA GLY A 55 -2.26 -6.45 5.28
C GLY A 55 -2.69 -7.88 5.60
N TYR A 56 -3.90 -8.25 5.21
CA TYR A 56 -4.53 -9.53 5.53
C TYR A 56 -4.13 -10.68 4.60
N SER A 57 -3.71 -10.36 3.38
CA SER A 57 -3.19 -11.34 2.43
C SER A 57 -1.76 -11.01 2.01
N SER A 58 -1.16 -11.95 1.28
CA SER A 58 0.14 -11.80 0.63
C SER A 58 0.02 -11.46 -0.87
N ALA A 59 -1.17 -11.04 -1.33
CA ALA A 59 -1.42 -10.76 -2.75
C ALA A 59 -0.56 -9.59 -3.27
N MET A 60 -0.30 -8.61 -2.40
CA MET A 60 0.55 -7.46 -2.71
C MET A 60 1.70 -7.31 -1.71
N PRO A 61 2.86 -6.85 -2.20
CA PRO A 61 3.26 -6.83 -3.61
C PRO A 61 3.37 -8.26 -4.18
N PRO A 62 3.16 -8.48 -5.49
CA PRO A 62 3.21 -9.81 -6.08
C PRO A 62 4.57 -10.47 -5.79
N ALA A 63 4.57 -11.76 -5.45
CA ALA A 63 5.77 -12.51 -5.07
C ALA A 63 6.63 -11.83 -3.98
N ASN A 64 6.06 -10.89 -3.21
CA ASN A 64 6.78 -10.08 -2.23
C ASN A 64 8.01 -9.34 -2.82
N ILE A 65 7.95 -8.88 -4.08
CA ILE A 65 9.10 -8.29 -4.79
C ILE A 65 9.77 -7.10 -4.09
N THR A 66 9.05 -6.36 -3.23
CA THR A 66 9.62 -5.23 -2.47
C THR A 66 10.03 -5.61 -1.05
N GLY A 67 9.91 -6.89 -0.67
CA GLY A 67 10.27 -7.39 0.66
C GLY A 67 9.44 -6.81 1.81
N ILE A 68 8.13 -6.62 1.63
CA ILE A 68 7.27 -6.21 2.77
C ILE A 68 7.29 -7.31 3.85
N THR A 69 7.51 -6.89 5.09
CA THR A 69 7.71 -7.74 6.26
C THR A 69 6.38 -8.09 6.94
N PRO A 70 6.31 -9.18 7.72
CA PRO A 70 5.13 -9.51 8.52
C PRO A 70 4.69 -8.38 9.46
N GLN A 71 5.64 -7.63 10.02
CA GLN A 71 5.38 -6.50 10.92
C GLN A 71 4.70 -5.35 10.17
N GLU A 72 5.19 -4.98 8.99
CA GLU A 72 4.56 -3.96 8.14
C GLU A 72 3.16 -4.39 7.70
N ARG A 73 2.96 -5.68 7.34
CA ARG A 73 1.62 -6.21 7.04
C ARG A 73 0.66 -6.09 8.22
N ALA A 74 1.13 -6.37 9.44
CA ALA A 74 0.32 -6.20 10.64
C ALA A 74 -0.07 -4.73 10.88
N VAL A 75 0.83 -3.78 10.61
CA VAL A 75 0.53 -2.34 10.65
C VAL A 75 -0.57 -1.99 9.64
N LEU A 76 -0.44 -2.44 8.39
CA LEU A 76 -1.44 -2.20 7.35
C LEU A 76 -2.80 -2.81 7.75
N ALA A 77 -2.82 -4.06 8.23
CA ALA A 77 -4.04 -4.75 8.64
C ALA A 77 -4.77 -4.07 9.80
N ALA A 78 -4.02 -3.52 10.76
CA ALA A 78 -4.53 -2.86 11.96
C ALA A 78 -4.91 -1.39 11.74
N TRP A 79 -4.60 -0.80 10.58
CA TRP A 79 -5.00 0.57 10.28
C TRP A 79 -6.51 0.64 10.07
N SER A 80 -7.21 1.42 10.91
CA SER A 80 -8.65 1.61 10.79
C SER A 80 -9.05 2.50 9.60
N GLY A 81 -8.06 3.08 8.89
CA GLY A 81 -8.24 4.34 8.19
C GLY A 81 -8.55 5.44 9.21
N ASP A 82 -8.07 6.67 9.04
CA ASP A 82 -8.71 7.78 9.77
C ASP A 82 -10.09 8.07 9.15
N ILE A 83 -10.90 7.02 8.99
CA ILE A 83 -12.28 7.11 8.56
C ILE A 83 -13.00 7.75 9.73
N LYS A 84 -13.35 9.01 9.54
CA LYS A 84 -14.28 9.73 10.39
C LYS A 84 -15.69 9.23 10.10
#